data_AF-A0A1E1W8S3-F1
#
_entry.id   AF-A0A1E1W8S3-F1
#
_cell.length_a   1.000
_cell.length_b   1.000
_cell.length_c   1.000
_cell.angle_alpha   90.00
_cell.angle_beta   90.00
_cell.angle_gamma   90.00
#
_symmetry.space_group_name_H-M   'P 1'
#
loop_
_entity.id
_entity.type
_entity.pdbx_description
1 polymer ?
#
loop_
_entity_poly.entity_id
_entity_poly.type
_entity_poly.pdbx_seq_one_letter_code
_entity_poly.pdbx_strand_id
1 'polypeptide(L)'
;MNTNDNFTNDGKKIPKSNSPEEHALYVWEIYVAKTKATSVLIVAHSYGGVVTVMLADKMKKDFEKRVKAIAFTDSVHGYSNTKISKHMKQITRNWISSNEPIDTPMKTPDYDVPRVSAGHPKHEMTSHSS
;
A
#
# COMPACT_ATOMS: atom_id res chain seq x y z
N MET A 1 1.69 -7.83 4.86
CA MET A 1 2.24 -7.38 6.15
C MET A 1 1.10 -6.71 6.89
N ASN A 2 0.84 -7.12 8.13
CA ASN A 2 -0.12 -6.41 8.97
C ASN A 2 0.64 -5.41 9.84
N THR A 3 0.42 -4.13 9.60
CA THR A 3 1.20 -3.06 10.24
C THR A 3 0.78 -2.79 11.70
N ASN A 4 -0.27 -3.46 12.19
CA ASN A 4 -0.66 -3.40 13.60
C ASN A 4 -0.10 -4.58 14.43
N ASP A 5 0.62 -5.51 13.79
CA ASP A 5 1.15 -6.70 14.44
C ASP A 5 2.46 -6.36 15.19
N ASN A 6 2.30 -5.81 16.38
CA ASN A 6 3.40 -5.21 17.14
C ASN A 6 4.14 -6.20 18.05
N PHE A 7 3.73 -7.46 18.07
CA PHE A 7 4.25 -8.49 18.96
C PHE A 7 4.50 -9.79 18.20
N THR A 8 5.48 -10.58 18.62
CA THR A 8 5.65 -11.96 18.12
C THR A 8 4.61 -12.89 18.76
N ASN A 9 4.44 -14.09 18.19
CA ASN A 9 3.54 -15.12 18.74
C ASN A 9 3.84 -15.46 20.22
N ASP A 10 5.10 -15.32 20.62
CA ASP A 10 5.65 -15.49 21.97
C ASP A 10 5.63 -14.21 22.82
N GLY A 11 4.88 -13.18 22.39
CA GLY A 11 4.57 -11.98 23.16
C GLY A 11 5.67 -10.93 23.22
N LYS A 12 6.76 -11.10 22.47
CA LYS A 12 7.87 -10.12 22.45
C LYS A 12 7.51 -8.95 21.55
N LYS A 13 7.72 -7.73 22.04
CA LYS A 13 7.53 -6.53 21.23
C LYS A 13 8.48 -6.54 20.04
N ILE A 14 7.95 -6.32 18.84
CA ILE A 14 8.76 -6.18 17.63
C ILE A 14 9.48 -4.82 17.71
N PRO A 15 10.82 -4.78 17.54
CA PRO A 15 11.56 -3.52 17.56
C PRO A 15 11.03 -2.53 16.51
N LYS A 16 11.00 -1.24 16.86
CA LYS A 16 10.50 -0.17 15.98
C LYS A 16 9.08 -0.44 15.43
N SER A 17 8.17 -0.83 16.31
CA SER A 17 6.78 -1.17 15.97
C SER A 17 5.79 -0.34 16.78
N ASN A 18 6.09 0.93 17.08
CA ASN A 18 5.17 1.76 17.85
C ASN A 18 4.09 2.39 16.96
N SER A 19 4.32 2.45 15.65
CA SER A 19 3.34 2.85 14.64
C SER A 19 3.36 1.92 13.43
N PRO A 20 2.28 1.90 12.63
CA PRO A 20 2.23 1.18 11.36
C PRO A 20 3.40 1.49 10.41
N GLU A 21 3.82 2.76 10.36
CA GLU A 21 4.92 3.24 9.54
C GLU A 21 6.27 2.74 10.03
N GLU A 22 6.53 2.85 11.34
CA GLU A 22 7.78 2.35 11.92
C GLU A 22 7.91 0.85 11.67
N HIS A 23 6.83 0.09 11.89
CA HIS A 23 6.82 -1.36 11.68
C HIS A 23 7.12 -1.70 10.22
N ALA A 24 6.45 -1.04 9.28
CA ALA A 24 6.64 -1.31 7.86
C ALA A 24 8.07 -0.97 7.38
N LEU A 25 8.63 0.14 7.87
CA LEU A 25 10.00 0.52 7.59
C LEU A 25 10.98 -0.53 8.14
N TYR A 26 10.78 -0.96 9.38
CA TYR A 26 11.58 -2.02 10.00
C TYR A 26 11.54 -3.31 9.19
N VAL A 27 10.34 -3.78 8.80
CA VAL A 27 10.20 -5.02 8.02
C VAL A 27 10.84 -4.87 6.64
N TRP A 28 10.73 -3.70 6.02
CA TRP A 28 11.42 -3.45 4.75
C TRP A 28 12.94 -3.56 4.89
N GLU A 29 13.53 -2.87 5.87
CA GLU A 29 14.98 -2.85 6.12
C GLU A 29 15.54 -4.24 6.48
N ILE A 30 14.84 -4.97 7.33
CA ILE A 30 15.34 -6.23 7.89
C ILE A 30 15.10 -7.40 6.95
N TYR A 31 13.96 -7.44 6.28
CA TYR A 31 13.55 -8.59 5.47
C TYR A 31 13.55 -8.25 3.98
N VAL A 32 12.73 -7.30 3.54
CA VAL A 32 12.49 -7.05 2.11
C VAL A 32 13.76 -6.62 1.38
N ALA A 33 14.51 -5.69 1.95
CA ALA A 33 15.78 -5.17 1.42
C ALA A 33 16.86 -6.25 1.26
N LYS A 34 16.80 -7.31 2.08
CA LYS A 34 17.79 -8.40 2.08
C LYS A 34 17.36 -9.61 1.27
N THR A 35 16.13 -9.62 0.75
CA THR A 35 15.67 -10.70 -0.13
C THR A 35 16.42 -10.69 -1.46
N LYS A 36 16.53 -11.86 -2.11
CA LYS A 36 17.00 -11.98 -3.51
C LYS A 36 15.94 -11.54 -4.53
N ALA A 37 14.74 -11.19 -4.09
CA ALA A 37 13.64 -10.82 -4.96
C ALA A 37 13.98 -9.50 -5.69
N THR A 38 13.90 -9.54 -7.02
CA THR A 38 14.13 -8.39 -7.90
C THR A 38 12.84 -7.67 -8.29
N SER A 39 11.70 -8.32 -8.09
CA SER A 39 10.36 -7.81 -8.37
C SER A 39 9.48 -7.99 -7.14
N VAL A 40 8.91 -6.89 -6.66
CA VAL A 40 8.01 -6.83 -5.50
C VAL A 40 6.68 -6.25 -5.96
N LEU A 41 5.58 -6.87 -5.53
CA LEU A 41 4.23 -6.39 -5.74
C LEU A 41 3.65 -6.04 -4.37
N ILE A 42 2.94 -4.92 -4.27
CA ILE A 42 2.33 -4.46 -3.02
C ILE A 42 0.83 -4.48 -3.19
N VAL A 43 0.12 -5.15 -2.28
CA VAL A 43 -1.32 -5.04 -2.12
C VAL A 43 -1.58 -4.40 -0.77
N ALA A 44 -2.30 -3.29 -0.74
CA ALA A 44 -2.51 -2.52 0.48
C ALA A 44 -3.93 -1.97 0.58
N HIS A 45 -4.63 -2.37 1.64
CA HIS A 45 -5.98 -1.93 1.95
C HIS A 45 -5.97 -0.71 2.86
N SER A 46 -6.92 0.20 2.64
CA SER A 46 -7.22 1.31 3.55
C SER A 46 -5.96 2.11 3.94
N TYR A 47 -5.61 2.16 5.23
CA TYR A 47 -4.44 2.86 5.77
C TYR A 47 -3.10 2.29 5.27
N GLY A 48 -3.07 1.03 4.84
CA GLY A 48 -1.88 0.43 4.25
C GLY A 48 -1.33 1.21 3.05
N GLY A 49 -2.16 1.98 2.34
CA GLY A 49 -1.67 2.86 1.29
C GLY A 49 -0.92 4.08 1.81
N VAL A 50 -1.29 4.66 2.96
CA VAL A 50 -0.50 5.73 3.61
C VAL A 50 0.89 5.20 3.94
N VAL A 51 0.94 4.01 4.53
CA VAL A 51 2.20 3.32 4.84
C VAL A 51 3.01 3.01 3.58
N THR A 52 2.35 2.60 2.49
CA THR A 52 3.02 2.33 1.20
C THR A 52 3.64 3.60 0.60
N VAL A 53 2.93 4.73 0.64
CA VAL A 53 3.46 6.02 0.17
C VAL A 53 4.64 6.46 1.03
N MET A 54 4.58 6.27 2.35
CA MET A 54 5.71 6.53 3.25
C MET A 54 6.92 5.66 2.89
N LEU A 55 6.73 4.36 2.66
CA LEU A 55 7.81 3.46 2.24
C LEU A 55 8.44 3.88 0.92
N ALA A 56 7.63 4.30 -0.06
CA ALA A 56 8.12 4.77 -1.35
C ALA A 56 9.01 6.02 -1.23
N ASP A 57 8.75 6.88 -0.24
CA ASP A 57 9.58 8.04 0.06
C ASP A 57 10.85 7.68 0.82
N LYS A 58 10.72 6.94 1.94
CA LYS A 58 11.86 6.60 2.80
C LYS A 58 12.85 5.63 2.15
N MET A 59 12.36 4.66 1.39
CA MET A 59 13.16 3.61 0.74
C MET A 59 13.28 3.81 -0.77
N LYS A 60 13.14 5.05 -1.24
CA LYS A 60 12.97 5.41 -2.65
C LYS A 60 13.82 4.64 -3.65
N LYS A 61 15.16 4.59 -3.45
CA LYS A 61 16.07 3.94 -4.40
C LYS A 61 15.77 2.46 -4.58
N ASP A 62 15.53 1.76 -3.47
CA ASP A 62 15.26 0.33 -3.47
C ASP A 62 13.82 0.02 -3.90
N PHE A 63 12.88 0.86 -3.46
CA PHE A 63 11.47 0.80 -3.82
C PHE A 63 11.28 0.97 -5.34
N GLU A 64 11.76 2.06 -5.93
CA GLU A 64 11.61 2.33 -7.37
C GLU A 64 12.34 1.29 -8.23
N LYS A 65 13.43 0.69 -7.71
CA LYS A 65 14.16 -0.37 -8.41
C LYS A 65 13.37 -1.67 -8.46
N ARG A 66 12.69 -2.06 -7.37
CA ARG A 66 12.15 -3.42 -7.20
C ARG A 66 10.63 -3.51 -7.20
N VAL A 67 9.90 -2.47 -6.80
CA VAL A 67 8.43 -2.48 -6.80
C VAL A 67 7.94 -2.30 -8.23
N LYS A 68 7.14 -3.25 -8.71
CA LYS A 68 6.68 -3.30 -10.11
C LYS A 68 5.20 -2.96 -10.28
N ALA A 69 4.38 -3.23 -9.28
CA ALA A 69 2.99 -2.81 -9.25
C ALA A 69 2.49 -2.68 -7.82
N ILE A 70 1.48 -1.82 -7.65
CA ILE A 70 0.80 -1.56 -6.39
C ILE A 70 -0.70 -1.61 -6.62
N ALA A 71 -1.39 -2.47 -5.88
CA ALA A 71 -2.84 -2.55 -5.84
C ALA A 71 -3.34 -2.00 -4.51
N PHE A 72 -3.96 -0.83 -4.55
CA PHE A 72 -4.67 -0.27 -3.41
C PHE A 72 -6.12 -0.73 -3.41
N THR A 73 -6.64 -1.09 -2.25
CA THR A 73 -8.04 -1.42 -2.05
C THR A 73 -8.64 -0.45 -1.05
N ASP A 74 -9.51 0.40 -1.56
CA ASP A 74 -10.18 1.52 -0.89
C ASP A 74 -9.25 2.34 0.02
N SER A 75 -8.08 2.67 -0.53
CA SER A 75 -7.01 3.25 0.27
C SER A 75 -7.23 4.73 0.58
N VAL A 76 -6.82 5.12 1.79
CA VAL A 76 -6.82 6.50 2.30
C VAL A 76 -5.45 7.18 2.16
N HIS A 77 -4.62 6.76 1.19
CA HIS A 77 -3.27 7.30 0.97
C HIS A 77 -3.21 8.81 0.67
N GLY A 78 -4.32 9.41 0.23
CA GLY A 78 -4.43 10.87 0.06
C GLY A 78 -4.25 11.67 1.36
N TYR A 79 -4.39 11.04 2.53
CA TYR A 79 -4.09 11.67 3.83
C TYR A 79 -2.61 11.57 4.22
N SER A 80 -1.75 10.99 3.38
CA SER A 80 -0.31 11.00 3.61
C SER A 80 0.25 12.41 3.50
N ASN A 81 1.18 12.76 4.39
CA ASN A 81 1.95 14.00 4.28
C ASN A 81 2.97 13.98 3.12
N THR A 82 3.11 12.82 2.46
CA THR A 82 4.05 12.59 1.37
C THR A 82 3.33 12.66 0.03
N LYS A 83 3.92 13.39 -0.93
CA LYS A 83 3.40 13.47 -2.30
C LYS A 83 3.62 12.16 -3.05
N ILE A 84 2.60 11.70 -3.77
CA ILE A 84 2.69 10.53 -4.65
C ILE A 84 3.66 10.84 -5.79
N SER A 85 4.71 10.02 -5.92
CA SER A 85 5.72 10.19 -6.97
C SER A 85 5.17 9.85 -8.35
N LYS A 86 5.80 10.39 -9.41
CA LYS A 86 5.45 10.03 -10.80
C LYS A 86 5.56 8.53 -11.05
N HIS A 87 6.57 7.89 -10.45
CA HIS A 87 6.75 6.45 -10.53
C HIS A 87 5.55 5.70 -9.93
N MET A 88 5.13 6.08 -8.72
CA MET A 88 3.96 5.47 -8.08
C MET A 88 2.69 5.62 -8.94
N LYS A 89 2.44 6.81 -9.50
CA LYS A 89 1.26 7.02 -10.37
C LYS A 89 1.22 6.09 -11.58
N GLN A 90 2.38 5.67 -12.08
CA GLN A 90 2.47 4.77 -13.24
C GLN A 90 2.22 3.31 -12.87
N ILE A 91 2.63 2.89 -11.67
CA ILE A 91 2.59 1.47 -11.26
C ILE A 91 1.44 1.14 -10.31
N THR A 92 0.62 2.13 -9.94
CA THR A 92 -0.42 1.99 -8.91
C THR A 92 -1.83 2.09 -9.50
N ARG A 93 -2.74 1.31 -8.93
CA ARG A 93 -4.18 1.44 -9.14
C ARG A 93 -4.91 1.33 -7.80
N ASN A 94 -5.97 2.12 -7.61
CA ASN A 94 -6.81 2.06 -6.42
C ASN A 94 -8.22 1.59 -6.77
N TRP A 95 -8.60 0.41 -6.27
CA TRP A 95 -9.95 -0.13 -6.34
C TRP A 95 -10.78 0.46 -5.20
N ILE A 96 -11.59 1.47 -5.49
CA ILE A 96 -12.41 2.16 -4.49
C ILE A 96 -13.79 1.51 -4.35
N SER A 97 -14.39 1.66 -3.17
CA SER A 97 -15.76 1.20 -2.94
C SER A 97 -16.75 1.91 -3.89
N SER A 98 -17.55 1.12 -4.60
CA SER A 98 -18.48 1.62 -5.61
C SER A 98 -19.51 0.53 -5.98
N ASN A 99 -20.67 0.95 -6.48
CA ASN A 99 -21.70 0.05 -7.03
C ASN A 99 -21.46 -0.28 -8.52
N GLU A 100 -20.53 0.42 -9.18
CA GLU A 100 -20.19 0.17 -10.58
C GLU A 100 -19.50 -1.20 -10.74
N PRO A 101 -19.58 -1.86 -11.91
CA PRO A 101 -18.85 -3.10 -12.18
C PRO A 101 -17.35 -2.96 -11.88
N ILE A 102 -16.71 -4.06 -11.49
CA ILE A 102 -15.26 -4.10 -11.24
C ILE A 102 -14.48 -3.51 -12.43
N ASP A 103 -13.40 -2.81 -12.14
CA ASP A 103 -12.52 -2.13 -13.10
C ASP A 103 -13.12 -0.95 -13.87
N THR A 104 -14.37 -0.57 -13.60
CA THR A 104 -14.97 0.65 -14.17
C THR A 104 -14.12 1.87 -13.76
N PRO A 105 -13.59 2.67 -14.71
CA PRO A 105 -12.81 3.86 -14.39
C PRO A 105 -13.59 4.86 -13.56
N MET A 106 -12.97 5.35 -12.49
CA MET A 106 -13.57 6.32 -11.56
C MET A 106 -12.88 7.68 -11.69
N LYS A 107 -13.60 8.74 -11.30
CA LYS A 107 -13.04 10.10 -11.27
C LYS A 107 -11.76 10.12 -10.42
N THR A 108 -10.64 10.43 -11.07
CA THR A 108 -9.32 10.47 -10.45
C THR A 108 -8.79 11.90 -10.48
N PRO A 109 -8.45 12.51 -9.33
CA PRO A 109 -7.74 13.79 -9.30
C PRO A 109 -6.33 13.67 -9.91
N ASP A 110 -5.85 14.69 -10.61
CA ASP A 110 -4.53 14.67 -11.27
C ASP A 110 -3.35 14.40 -10.33
N TYR A 111 -3.48 14.79 -9.06
CA TYR A 111 -2.46 14.59 -8.04
C TYR A 111 -2.44 13.15 -7.49
N ASP A 112 -3.45 12.34 -7.80
CA ASP A 112 -3.67 11.02 -7.22
C ASP A 112 -3.27 9.86 -8.16
N VAL A 113 -3.43 8.62 -7.71
CA VAL A 113 -3.30 7.40 -8.53
C VAL A 113 -4.62 7.07 -9.23
N PRO A 114 -4.58 6.47 -10.44
CA PRO A 114 -5.79 6.02 -11.14
C PRO A 114 -6.72 5.16 -10.27
N ARG A 115 -7.99 5.57 -10.24
CA ARG A 115 -9.05 4.92 -9.46
C ARG A 115 -9.97 4.11 -10.37
N VAL A 116 -10.34 2.93 -9.91
CA VAL A 116 -11.32 2.05 -10.56
C VAL A 116 -12.30 1.52 -9.52
N SER A 117 -13.46 1.04 -9.96
CA SER A 117 -14.44 0.43 -9.07
C SER A 117 -13.96 -0.93 -8.57
N ALA A 118 -14.13 -1.19 -7.27
CA ALA A 118 -13.97 -2.51 -6.67
C ALA A 118 -15.14 -3.46 -6.95
N GLY A 119 -16.22 -3.01 -7.58
CA GLY A 119 -17.42 -3.83 -7.79
C GLY A 119 -18.26 -4.05 -6.52
N HIS A 120 -17.94 -3.36 -5.43
CA HIS A 120 -18.63 -3.52 -4.16
C HIS A 120 -18.67 -2.22 -3.34
N PRO A 121 -19.82 -1.82 -2.75
CA PRO A 121 -19.96 -0.55 -2.04
C PRO A 121 -19.40 -0.55 -0.61
N LYS A 122 -19.16 -1.73 -0.02
CA LYS A 122 -18.61 -1.84 1.34
C LYS A 122 -17.08 -1.77 1.33
N HIS A 123 -16.52 -0.81 2.06
CA HIS A 123 -15.07 -0.58 2.26
C HIS A 123 -14.28 -1.87 2.54
N GLU A 124 -14.75 -2.69 3.48
CA GLU A 124 -14.05 -3.91 3.91
C GLU A 124 -14.03 -5.01 2.85
N MET A 125 -14.96 -4.96 1.90
CA MET A 125 -15.11 -5.96 0.84
C MET A 125 -14.39 -5.57 -0.46
N THR A 126 -13.67 -4.46 -0.48
CA THR A 126 -12.92 -3.99 -1.67
C THR A 126 -11.68 -4.83 -1.99
N SER A 127 -11.35 -5.81 -1.14
CA SER A 127 -10.30 -6.80 -1.36
C SER A 127 -10.86 -8.20 -1.66
N HIS A 128 -12.18 -8.35 -1.77
CA HIS A 128 -12.84 -9.64 -1.99
C HIS A 128 -12.75 -10.04 -3.47
N SER A 129 -12.38 -11.29 -3.73
CA SER A 129 -12.56 -11.95 -5.03
C SER A 129 -13.72 -12.93 -4.91
N SER A 130 -14.77 -12.75 -5.72
CA SER A 130 -15.87 -13.71 -5.89
C SER A 130 -15.45 -14.87 -6.78
#